data_AF-A0A524FKT2-F1
#
_entry.id   AF-A0A524FKT2-F1
#
_cell.length_a   1.000
_cell.length_b   1.000
_cell.length_c   1.000
_cell.angle_alpha   90.00
_cell.angle_beta   90.00
_cell.angle_gamma   90.00
#
_symmetry.space_group_name_H-M   'P 1'
#
loop_
_entity.id
_entity.type
_entity.pdbx_description
1 polymer ?
#
loop_
_entity_poly.entity_id
_entity_poly.type
_entity_poly.pdbx_seq_one_letter_code
_entity_poly.pdbx_strand_id
1 'polypeptide(L)'
;MDKSDIAAIVFDFIHSETGWGNPLKPQCEFGSLWLDKIEQLPEDRVKVTFRYFFDEDGFSQYDRHHILEGVIVADPTGAIIESTLEETYTGPGTVLDPYKSQS
;
A
#
# COMPACT_ATOMS: atom_id res chain seq x y z
N MET A 1 1.32 -6.93 -18.01
CA MET A 1 1.75 -6.30 -16.75
C MET A 1 1.99 -7.41 -15.76
N ASP A 2 3.21 -7.52 -15.25
CA ASP A 2 3.51 -8.54 -14.24
C ASP A 2 3.30 -8.01 -12.81
N LYS A 3 3.50 -8.87 -11.83
CA LYS A 3 3.22 -8.55 -10.42
C LYS A 3 4.12 -7.41 -9.90
N SER A 4 5.35 -7.29 -10.40
CA SER A 4 6.29 -6.24 -10.01
C SER A 4 5.88 -4.89 -10.59
N ASP A 5 5.42 -4.84 -11.84
CA ASP A 5 4.84 -3.63 -12.45
C ASP A 5 3.63 -3.14 -11.63
N ILE A 6 2.73 -4.04 -11.27
CA ILE A 6 1.54 -3.73 -10.47
C ILE A 6 1.94 -3.16 -9.11
N ALA A 7 2.91 -3.78 -8.45
CA ALA A 7 3.39 -3.30 -7.15
C ALA A 7 3.94 -1.87 -7.25
N ALA A 8 4.71 -1.56 -8.30
CA ALA A 8 5.23 -0.21 -8.53
C ALA A 8 4.09 0.81 -8.72
N ILE A 9 3.08 0.49 -9.52
CA ILE A 9 1.90 1.35 -9.72
C ILE A 9 1.17 1.61 -8.40
N VAL A 10 0.99 0.58 -7.57
CA VAL A 10 0.33 0.71 -6.27
C VAL A 10 1.17 1.59 -5.32
N PHE A 11 2.48 1.41 -5.29
CA PHE A 11 3.37 2.27 -4.50
C PHE A 11 3.30 3.74 -4.94
N ASP A 12 3.42 4.00 -6.24
CA ASP A 12 3.36 5.35 -6.78
C ASP A 12 2.01 6.01 -6.48
N PHE A 13 0.92 5.25 -6.56
CA PHE A 13 -0.42 5.69 -6.15
C PHE A 13 -0.48 6.08 -4.68
N ILE A 14 -0.06 5.20 -3.77
CA ILE A 14 -0.05 5.46 -2.32
C ILE A 14 0.79 6.70 -2.02
N HIS A 15 1.97 6.81 -2.62
CA HIS A 15 2.89 7.92 -2.42
C HIS A 15 2.32 9.24 -2.94
N SER A 16 1.64 9.23 -4.08
CA SER A 16 0.99 10.40 -4.66
C SER A 16 -0.18 10.89 -3.81
N GLU A 17 -1.04 9.97 -3.35
CA GLU A 17 -2.25 10.32 -2.60
C GLU A 17 -1.95 10.74 -1.17
N THR A 18 -1.02 10.06 -0.51
CA THR A 18 -0.81 10.22 0.95
C THR A 18 0.50 10.91 1.30
N GLY A 19 1.49 10.86 0.41
CA GLY A 19 2.84 11.31 0.69
C GLY A 19 3.65 10.39 1.61
N TRP A 20 3.09 9.29 2.10
CA TRP A 20 3.77 8.26 2.90
C TRP A 20 4.62 7.35 2.01
N GLY A 21 5.63 6.67 2.57
CA GLY A 21 6.48 5.71 1.85
C GLY A 21 7.40 6.31 0.77
N ASN A 22 7.31 7.62 0.50
CA ASN A 22 8.13 8.30 -0.48
C ASN A 22 9.61 8.28 -0.02
N PRO A 23 10.54 7.65 -0.76
CA PRO A 23 11.96 7.56 -0.39
C PRO A 23 12.66 8.94 -0.30
N LEU A 24 12.04 9.99 -0.84
CA LEU A 24 12.50 11.37 -0.72
C LEU A 24 11.99 12.08 0.55
N LYS A 25 11.12 11.43 1.33
CA LYS A 25 10.65 11.90 2.64
C LYS A 25 11.15 10.91 3.73
N PRO A 26 12.08 11.34 4.60
CA PRO A 26 12.80 10.46 5.54
C PRO A 26 11.98 9.96 6.74
N GLN A 27 10.64 9.93 6.66
CA GLN A 27 9.75 9.66 7.80
C GLN A 27 9.09 8.27 7.76
N CYS A 28 9.40 7.44 6.77
CA CYS A 28 8.84 6.09 6.62
C CYS A 28 9.99 5.09 6.45
N GLU A 29 10.32 4.33 7.49
CA GLU A 29 11.46 3.41 7.41
C GLU A 29 11.10 2.01 6.90
N PHE A 30 9.88 1.51 7.10
CA PHE A 30 9.53 0.17 6.63
C PHE A 30 8.07 0.07 6.20
N GLY A 31 7.85 -0.35 4.95
CA GLY A 31 6.54 -0.61 4.40
C GLY A 31 6.47 -2.00 3.77
N SER A 32 5.41 -2.73 4.03
CA SER A 32 5.11 -4.01 3.41
C SER A 32 3.84 -3.89 2.57
N LEU A 33 3.93 -4.28 1.29
CA LEU A 33 2.81 -4.25 0.35
C LEU A 33 2.36 -5.68 0.04
N TRP A 34 1.07 -5.95 0.21
CA TRP A 34 0.42 -7.19 -0.19
C TRP A 34 -0.57 -6.90 -1.30
N LEU A 35 -0.46 -7.66 -2.40
CA LEU A 35 -1.44 -7.68 -3.48
C LEU A 35 -2.35 -8.88 -3.24
N ASP A 36 -3.44 -8.67 -2.51
CA ASP A 36 -4.32 -9.75 -2.03
C ASP A 36 -5.09 -10.41 -3.16
N LYS A 37 -5.53 -9.60 -4.14
CA LYS A 37 -6.27 -10.09 -5.30
C LYS A 37 -5.86 -9.32 -6.54
N ILE A 38 -5.57 -10.06 -7.60
CA ILE A 38 -5.34 -9.52 -8.94
C ILE A 38 -6.37 -10.17 -9.86
N GLU A 39 -7.20 -9.35 -10.49
CA GLU A 39 -8.29 -9.78 -11.37
C GLU A 39 -8.10 -9.15 -12.75
N GLN A 40 -8.08 -9.97 -13.79
CA GLN A 40 -8.04 -9.48 -15.17
C GLN A 40 -9.45 -9.07 -15.59
N LEU A 41 -9.59 -7.84 -16.05
CA LEU A 41 -10.83 -7.25 -16.57
C LEU A 41 -10.80 -7.21 -18.10
N PRO A 42 -11.94 -6.94 -18.78
CA PRO A 42 -11.98 -6.70 -20.21
C PRO A 42 -11.02 -5.57 -20.65
N GLU A 43 -10.67 -5.56 -21.94
CA GLU A 43 -9.75 -4.57 -22.52
C GLU A 43 -8.35 -4.58 -21.89
N ASP A 44 -7.89 -5.77 -21.46
CA ASP A 44 -6.59 -6.00 -20.85
C ASP A 44 -6.33 -5.18 -19.56
N ARG A 45 -7.39 -4.65 -18.95
CA ARG A 45 -7.33 -3.95 -17.67
C ARG A 45 -7.08 -4.91 -16.52
N VAL A 46 -6.49 -4.41 -15.44
CA VAL A 46 -6.21 -5.20 -14.24
C VAL A 46 -6.81 -4.48 -13.03
N LYS A 47 -7.61 -5.20 -12.25
CA LYS A 47 -8.10 -4.77 -10.95
C LYS A 47 -7.28 -5.41 -9.85
N VAL A 48 -6.81 -4.60 -8.91
CA VAL A 48 -5.92 -5.04 -7.85
C VAL A 48 -6.48 -4.58 -6.53
N THR A 49 -6.70 -5.52 -5.61
CA THR A 49 -6.94 -5.24 -4.19
C THR A 49 -5.63 -5.40 -3.46
N PHE A 50 -5.28 -4.41 -2.66
CA PHE A 50 -4.01 -4.37 -1.96
C PHE A 50 -4.16 -3.88 -0.53
N ARG A 51 -3.15 -4.21 0.28
CA ARG A 51 -2.94 -3.70 1.62
C ARG A 51 -1.50 -3.25 1.78
N TYR A 52 -1.32 -2.08 2.35
CA TYR A 52 -0.01 -1.50 2.63
C TYR A 52 0.11 -1.21 4.11
N PHE A 53 1.08 -1.87 4.74
CA PHE A 53 1.42 -1.66 6.15
C PHE A 53 2.68 -0.83 6.20
N PHE A 54 2.72 0.20 7.02
CA PHE A 54 3.96 0.96 7.25
C PHE A 54 4.03 1.52 8.65
N ASP A 55 5.27 1.71 9.09
CA ASP A 55 5.59 2.27 10.40
C ASP A 55 5.93 3.76 10.21
N GLU A 56 5.30 4.64 10.99
CA GLU A 56 5.66 6.05 11.09
C GLU A 56 6.93 6.15 11.98
N ASP A 57 8.06 6.57 11.40
CA ASP A 57 9.35 6.48 12.09
C ASP A 57 9.59 7.63 13.10
N GLY A 58 9.68 7.24 14.38
CA GLY A 58 10.89 7.40 15.21
C GLY A 58 11.11 8.71 15.97
N PHE A 59 10.53 9.84 15.55
CA PHE A 59 10.66 11.12 16.27
C PHE A 59 9.63 11.29 17.40
N SER A 60 8.58 10.49 17.38
CA SER A 60 7.54 10.46 18.39
C SER A 60 7.89 9.42 19.45
N GLN A 61 7.61 9.71 20.72
CA GLN A 61 7.71 8.74 21.81
C GLN A 61 6.65 7.61 21.71
N TYR A 62 5.84 7.63 20.65
CA TYR A 62 4.78 6.69 20.32
C TYR A 62 4.89 6.36 18.83
N ASP A 63 5.69 5.34 18.49
CA ASP A 63 5.67 4.75 17.14
C ASP A 63 4.23 4.38 16.78
N ARG A 64 3.86 4.57 15.51
CA ARG A 64 2.53 4.21 15.02
C ARG A 64 2.63 3.31 13.81
N HIS A 65 1.75 2.32 13.79
CA HIS A 65 1.51 1.44 12.66
C HIS A 65 0.31 1.92 11.90
N HIS A 66 0.44 1.96 10.58
CA HIS A 66 -0.60 2.34 9.65
C HIS A 66 -0.92 1.17 8.73
N ILE A 67 -2.22 0.98 8.47
CA ILE A 67 -2.69 0.04 7.45
C ILE A 67 -3.56 0.82 6.47
N LEU A 68 -3.12 0.85 5.22
CA LEU A 68 -3.92 1.31 4.10
C LEU A 68 -4.46 0.11 3.35
N GLU A 69 -5.76 0.12 3.08
CA GLU A 69 -6.39 -0.84 2.19
C GLU A 69 -6.94 -0.11 0.98
N GLY A 70 -6.84 -0.74 -0.18
CA GLY A 70 -7.25 -0.08 -1.40
C GLY A 70 -7.51 -1.02 -2.55
N VAL A 71 -8.11 -0.42 -3.58
CA VAL A 71 -8.37 -1.07 -4.86
C VAL A 71 -7.94 -0.11 -5.94
N ILE A 72 -7.19 -0.60 -6.93
CA ILE A 72 -6.94 0.14 -8.17
C ILE A 72 -7.48 -0.66 -9.36
N VAL A 73 -7.89 0.06 -10.39
CA VAL A 73 -8.06 -0.47 -11.74
C VAL A 73 -7.07 0.26 -12.63
N ALA A 74 -6.15 -0.50 -13.20
CA ALA A 74 -5.14 0.00 -14.13
C ALA A 74 -5.42 -0.49 -15.55
N ASP A 75 -5.19 0.38 -16.52
CA ASP A 75 -5.24 0.03 -17.93
C ASP A 75 -3.92 -0.67 -18.39
N PRO A 76 -3.83 -1.15 -19.64
CA PRO A 76 -2.63 -1.82 -20.14
C PRO A 76 -1.37 -0.95 -20.16
N THR A 77 -1.52 0.38 -20.09
CA THR A 77 -0.40 1.34 -20.04
C THR A 77 0.11 1.58 -18.62
N GLY A 78 -0.60 1.05 -17.61
CA GLY A 78 -0.33 1.28 -16.20
C GLY A 78 -1.02 2.52 -15.63
N ALA A 79 -1.87 3.19 -16.41
CA ALA A 79 -2.63 4.35 -15.93
C ALA A 79 -3.81 3.88 -15.05
N ILE A 80 -3.93 4.49 -13.87
CA ILE A 80 -5.01 4.21 -12.93
C ILE A 80 -6.27 4.96 -13.39
N ILE A 81 -7.33 4.20 -13.68
CA ILE A 81 -8.61 4.75 -14.15
C ILE A 81 -9.66 4.83 -13.04
N GLU A 82 -9.54 3.96 -12.03
CA GLU A 82 -10.39 3.94 -10.85
C GLU A 82 -9.54 3.56 -9.64
N SER A 83 -9.79 4.19 -8.50
CA SER A 83 -9.04 3.91 -7.28
C SER A 83 -9.85 4.20 -6.03
N THR A 84 -9.59 3.39 -5.00
CA THR A 84 -10.02 3.62 -3.62
C THR A 84 -8.83 3.42 -2.70
N LEU A 85 -8.69 4.27 -1.69
CA LEU A 85 -7.68 4.16 -0.66
C LEU A 85 -8.28 4.59 0.67
N GLU A 86 -8.19 3.74 1.68
CA GLU A 86 -8.68 4.00 3.03
C GLU A 86 -7.61 3.60 4.05
N GLU A 87 -7.38 4.47 5.04
CA GLU A 87 -6.61 4.10 6.23
C GLU A 87 -7.54 3.36 7.19
N THR A 88 -7.38 2.04 7.30
CA THR A 88 -8.26 1.18 8.09
C THR A 88 -7.76 0.99 9.52
N TYR A 89 -6.48 1.29 9.77
CA TYR A 89 -5.89 1.22 11.09
C TYR A 89 -4.77 2.23 11.27
N THR A 90 -4.82 2.90 12.42
CA THR A 90 -3.74 3.72 12.98
C THR A 90 -3.67 3.44 14.47
N GLY A 91 -2.53 2.95 14.95
CA GLY A 91 -2.38 2.56 16.35
C GLY A 91 -0.93 2.40 16.78
N PRO A 92 -0.68 2.14 18.08
CA PRO A 92 0.68 2.11 18.61
C PRO A 92 1.51 0.96 18.02
N GLY A 93 2.79 1.26 17.76
CA GLY A 93 3.83 0.39 17.20
C GLY A 93 4.05 -0.92 17.95
N THR A 94 3.53 -1.01 19.18
CA THR A 94 3.60 -2.20 20.04
C THR A 94 2.55 -3.26 19.72
N VAL A 95 1.54 -2.95 18.89
CA VAL A 95 0.56 -3.94 18.45
C VAL A 95 1.22 -4.81 17.38
N LEU A 96 1.36 -6.11 17.70
CA LEU A 96 1.81 -7.14 16.76
C LEU A 96 1.02 -7.01 15.46
N ASP A 97 1.73 -6.92 14.33
CA ASP A 97 1.14 -7.02 12.99
C ASP A 97 0.19 -8.25 13.01
N PRO A 98 -1.14 -8.02 12.89
CA PRO A 98 -2.14 -9.09 13.04
C PRO A 98 -2.03 -10.14 11.93
N TYR A 99 -1.20 -9.89 10.91
CA TYR A 99 -0.95 -10.78 9.78
C TYR A 99 0.44 -11.41 9.80
N LYS A 100 1.33 -11.01 10.73
CA LYS A 100 2.54 -11.78 11.01
C LYS A 100 2.12 -13.04 11.75
N SER A 101 2.19 -14.19 11.07
CA SER A 101 2.00 -15.50 11.71
C SER A 101 2.81 -15.55 13.00
N GLN A 102 2.12 -15.62 14.14
CA GLN A 102 2.76 -15.95 15.41
C GLN A 102 3.37 -17.34 15.25
N SER A 103 4.70 -17.40 15.19
CA SER A 103 5.46 -18.65 15.17
C SER A 103 5.43 -19.32 16.53
#